data_AF-A0AA88A5Z9-F1
#
_entry.id   AF-A0AA88A5Z9-F1
#
_cell.length_a   1.000
_cell.length_b   1.000
_cell.length_c   1.000
_cell.angle_alpha   90.00
_cell.angle_beta   90.00
_cell.angle_gamma   90.00
#
_symmetry.space_group_name_H-M   'P 1'
#
loop_
_entity.id
_entity.type
_entity.pdbx_description
1 polymer ?
#
loop_
_entity_poly.entity_id
_entity_poly.type
_entity_poly.pdbx_seq_one_letter_code
_entity_poly.pdbx_strand_id
1 'polypeptide(L)'
;MAMKILTLQTIALILSHLPFISPINFSYPVVFNFGDSNSDTGGLAAGIAFPFGQPYGKTYFLNPAGRFCDGRLIIDFLMDSMGLPFLNPYLDSVGAPSFQKGCNFATGGSTLLPANAASMSPFSFGIQVSEFIRFKTRVLQLLAKDKRLKKSLPSESDFRQGLHMFDVVQNDLDGAFNSRSEDQVVALIPGFKQPIAACCGYGGLPLNFDNRIACGETKILNGTSMTATACNNTSEYVNWDGNHYTEAANKYVSSQILSGNYTDPPLSMNLQFLLGSDLFYNPNTM
;
A
#
# COMPACT_ATOMS: atom_id res chain seq x y z
N MET A 1 22.37 -15.53 52.37
CA MET A 1 20.97 -15.87 52.05
C MET A 1 20.12 -14.62 51.78
N ALA A 2 20.16 -13.60 52.65
CA ALA A 2 19.42 -12.33 52.50
C ALA A 2 19.68 -11.57 51.18
N MET A 3 20.94 -11.50 50.72
CA MET A 3 21.27 -10.76 49.49
C MET A 3 20.62 -11.34 48.24
N LYS A 4 20.49 -12.67 48.13
CA LYS A 4 19.79 -13.35 47.01
C LYS A 4 18.28 -13.11 47.01
N ILE A 5 17.68 -12.99 48.20
CA ILE A 5 16.25 -12.71 48.36
C ILE A 5 15.95 -11.28 47.90
N LEU A 6 16.83 -10.33 48.26
CA LEU A 6 16.71 -8.94 47.83
C LEU A 6 16.85 -8.78 46.31
N THR A 7 17.75 -9.55 45.67
CA THR A 7 17.90 -9.55 44.20
C THR A 7 16.67 -10.14 43.50
N LEU A 8 16.06 -11.20 44.04
CA LEU A 8 14.83 -11.77 43.46
C LEU A 8 13.65 -10.81 43.57
N GLN A 9 13.52 -10.11 44.70
CA GLN A 9 12.43 -9.15 44.93
C GLN A 9 12.55 -7.93 44.03
N THR A 10 13.77 -7.41 43.79
CA THR A 10 13.97 -6.31 42.83
C THR A 10 13.71 -6.73 41.40
N ILE A 11 14.11 -7.94 40.99
CA ILE A 11 13.81 -8.48 39.65
C ILE A 11 12.29 -8.65 39.46
N ALA A 12 11.58 -9.19 40.46
CA ALA A 12 10.13 -9.35 40.40
C ALA A 12 9.39 -8.00 40.34
N LEU A 13 9.86 -6.99 41.08
CA LEU A 13 9.30 -5.64 41.04
C LEU A 13 9.51 -5.00 39.65
N ILE A 14 10.71 -5.14 39.07
CA ILE A 14 11.00 -4.66 37.70
C ILE A 14 10.12 -5.36 36.67
N LEU A 15 9.96 -6.69 36.77
CA LEU A 15 9.10 -7.48 35.87
C LEU A 15 7.61 -7.11 36.00
N SER A 16 7.15 -6.70 37.19
CA SER A 16 5.76 -6.27 37.44
C SER A 16 5.42 -4.88 36.90
N HIS A 17 6.44 -4.09 36.56
CA HIS A 17 6.31 -2.76 35.96
C HIS A 17 6.67 -2.72 34.48
N LEU A 18 7.12 -3.84 33.89
CA LEU A 18 7.21 -3.95 32.44
C LEU A 18 5.79 -3.97 31.87
N PRO A 19 5.48 -3.15 30.87
CA PRO A 19 4.19 -3.21 30.20
C PRO A 19 3.96 -4.65 29.71
N PHE A 20 2.73 -5.14 29.89
CA PHE A 20 2.32 -6.45 29.38
C PHE A 20 2.21 -6.34 27.86
N ILE A 21 3.34 -6.57 27.19
CA ILE A 21 3.45 -6.48 25.75
C ILE A 21 3.14 -7.85 25.17
N SER A 22 1.93 -8.02 24.63
CA SER A 22 1.57 -9.21 23.86
C SER A 22 2.20 -9.11 22.47
N PRO A 23 3.01 -10.10 22.03
CA PRO A 23 3.51 -10.11 20.66
C PRO A 23 2.33 -10.24 19.71
N ILE A 24 2.28 -9.38 18.69
CA ILE A 24 1.22 -9.46 17.69
C ILE A 24 1.47 -10.64 16.78
N ASN A 25 0.43 -11.44 16.63
CA ASN A 25 0.33 -12.35 15.51
C ASN A 25 -0.25 -11.56 14.33
N PHE A 26 0.61 -11.00 13.47
CA PHE A 26 0.19 -10.34 12.23
C PHE A 26 -0.19 -11.41 11.20
N SER A 27 -1.22 -12.18 11.53
CA SER A 27 -1.69 -13.33 10.78
C SER A 27 -3.21 -13.28 10.77
N TYR A 28 -3.75 -12.98 9.60
CA TYR A 28 -5.18 -12.92 9.36
C TYR A 28 -5.57 -13.93 8.29
N PRO A 29 -6.74 -14.58 8.40
CA PRO A 29 -7.15 -15.60 7.45
C PRO A 29 -7.47 -15.03 6.06
N VAL A 30 -7.94 -13.77 6.04
CA VAL A 30 -8.31 -12.99 4.85
C VAL A 30 -8.07 -11.51 5.08
N VAL A 31 -7.95 -10.75 3.98
CA VAL A 31 -7.75 -9.30 4.01
C VAL A 31 -8.72 -8.59 3.06
N PHE A 32 -9.39 -7.54 3.54
CA PHE A 32 -10.22 -6.67 2.71
C PHE A 32 -9.63 -5.27 2.74
N ASN A 33 -9.25 -4.75 1.58
CA ASN A 33 -8.61 -3.44 1.48
C ASN A 33 -9.51 -2.43 0.80
N PHE A 34 -9.44 -1.19 1.29
CA PHE A 34 -10.08 -0.01 0.74
C PHE A 34 -9.03 1.07 0.64
N GLY A 35 -9.15 1.93 -0.35
CA GLY A 35 -8.16 2.96 -0.50
C GLY A 35 -8.14 3.64 -1.85
N ASP A 36 -7.02 4.28 -2.09
CA ASP A 36 -6.77 5.03 -3.30
C ASP A 36 -5.65 4.41 -4.15
N SER A 37 -4.94 5.23 -4.93
CA SER A 37 -3.88 4.76 -5.82
C SER A 37 -2.70 4.09 -5.08
N ASN A 38 -2.45 4.42 -3.82
CA ASN A 38 -1.35 3.83 -3.05
C ASN A 38 -1.60 2.37 -2.65
N SER A 39 -2.85 1.92 -2.74
CA SER A 39 -3.22 0.53 -2.50
C SER A 39 -4.02 -0.10 -3.65
N ASP A 40 -4.18 0.59 -4.79
CA ASP A 40 -4.89 0.07 -5.96
C ASP A 40 -4.09 -1.04 -6.68
N THR A 41 -4.63 -2.26 -6.69
CA THR A 41 -4.03 -3.43 -7.35
C THR A 41 -4.59 -3.71 -8.75
N GLY A 42 -5.32 -2.75 -9.34
CA GLY A 42 -5.90 -2.81 -10.69
C GLY A 42 -7.38 -2.46 -10.77
N GLY A 43 -7.98 -1.96 -9.69
CA GLY A 43 -9.37 -1.52 -9.60
C GLY A 43 -9.69 -0.40 -10.57
N LEU A 44 -8.86 0.65 -10.68
CA LEU A 44 -9.12 1.71 -11.66
C LEU A 44 -8.98 1.23 -13.11
N ALA A 45 -8.00 0.35 -13.38
CA ALA A 45 -7.86 -0.28 -14.69
C ALA A 45 -9.10 -1.09 -15.06
N ALA A 46 -9.59 -1.93 -14.16
CA ALA A 46 -10.78 -2.75 -14.40
C ALA A 46 -12.06 -1.91 -14.49
N GLY A 47 -12.17 -0.85 -13.68
CA GLY A 47 -13.38 -0.04 -13.57
C GLY A 47 -13.59 0.94 -14.71
N ILE A 48 -12.53 1.60 -15.19
CA ILE A 48 -12.62 2.65 -16.22
C ILE A 48 -11.63 2.47 -17.37
N ALA A 49 -11.03 1.28 -17.51
CA ALA A 49 -10.03 0.98 -18.53
C ALA A 49 -8.81 1.93 -18.48
N PHE A 50 -8.38 2.32 -17.27
CA PHE A 50 -7.19 3.16 -17.10
C PHE A 50 -5.97 2.49 -17.76
N PRO A 51 -5.29 3.17 -18.70
CA PRO A 51 -4.24 2.55 -19.49
C PRO A 51 -2.92 2.54 -18.72
N PHE A 52 -2.55 1.39 -18.16
CA PHE A 52 -1.21 1.20 -17.62
C PHE A 52 -0.23 0.81 -18.73
N GLY A 53 0.78 1.66 -18.96
CA GLY A 53 1.91 1.39 -19.84
C GLY A 53 3.22 1.16 -19.07
N GLN A 54 4.31 0.99 -19.80
CA GLN A 54 5.64 1.16 -19.19
C GLN A 54 5.75 2.61 -18.69
N PRO A 55 6.32 2.87 -17.49
CA PRO A 55 7.21 2.00 -16.71
C PRO A 55 6.56 1.32 -15.49
N TYR A 56 5.23 1.26 -15.38
CA TYR A 56 4.56 0.65 -14.23
C TYR A 56 4.87 -0.86 -14.12
N GLY A 57 5.13 -1.33 -12.90
CA GLY A 57 5.44 -2.73 -12.60
C GLY A 57 6.82 -3.24 -13.05
N LYS A 58 7.69 -2.38 -13.63
CA LYS A 58 9.01 -2.75 -14.17
C LYS A 58 9.96 -3.44 -13.18
N THR A 59 9.88 -3.20 -11.88
CA THR A 59 10.87 -3.71 -10.90
C THR A 59 10.52 -5.09 -10.36
N TYR A 60 9.23 -5.39 -10.19
CA TYR A 60 8.78 -6.67 -9.61
C TYR A 60 7.98 -7.53 -10.58
N PHE A 61 6.91 -6.96 -11.16
CA PHE A 61 6.00 -7.69 -12.05
C PHE A 61 6.57 -7.84 -13.47
N LEU A 62 7.59 -7.05 -13.80
CA LEU A 62 8.27 -6.96 -15.10
C LEU A 62 7.35 -6.53 -16.26
N ASN A 63 6.09 -6.22 -15.97
CA ASN A 63 5.06 -5.73 -16.87
C ASN A 63 4.04 -4.89 -16.07
N PRO A 64 3.24 -4.04 -16.73
CA PRO A 64 2.18 -3.30 -16.06
C PRO A 64 1.18 -4.24 -15.37
N ALA A 65 1.04 -4.09 -14.05
CA ALA A 65 0.23 -4.96 -13.19
C ALA A 65 -0.88 -4.19 -12.46
N GLY A 66 -1.34 -3.08 -13.03
CA GLY A 66 -2.45 -2.28 -12.48
C GLY A 66 -2.13 -1.48 -11.23
N ARG A 67 -0.85 -1.26 -10.91
CA ARG A 67 -0.38 -0.56 -9.71
C ARG A 67 0.26 0.77 -10.09
N PHE A 68 -0.04 1.83 -9.34
CA PHE A 68 0.54 3.17 -9.51
C PHE A 68 1.95 3.26 -8.92
N CYS A 69 2.81 2.32 -9.32
CA CYS A 69 4.17 2.17 -8.82
C CYS A 69 5.03 1.45 -9.87
N ASP A 70 6.34 1.58 -9.78
CA ASP A 70 7.28 0.80 -10.58
C ASP A 70 7.29 -0.69 -10.20
N GLY A 71 6.67 -1.09 -9.09
CA GLY A 71 6.60 -2.47 -8.62
C GLY A 71 5.44 -2.72 -7.66
N ARG A 72 5.75 -3.31 -6.51
CA ARG A 72 4.80 -3.62 -5.44
C ARG A 72 4.36 -2.39 -4.64
N LEU A 73 3.12 -2.42 -4.17
CA LEU A 73 2.55 -1.44 -3.23
C LEU A 73 2.75 -1.88 -1.78
N ILE A 74 2.50 -0.98 -0.82
CA ILE A 74 2.56 -1.29 0.62
C ILE A 74 1.74 -2.54 0.94
N ILE A 75 0.53 -2.63 0.38
CA ILE A 75 -0.37 -3.77 0.57
C ILE A 75 0.23 -5.09 0.08
N ASP A 76 0.95 -5.10 -1.05
CA ASP A 76 1.56 -6.33 -1.56
C ASP A 76 2.61 -6.85 -0.56
N PHE A 77 3.44 -5.97 0.01
CA PHE A 77 4.40 -6.35 1.05
C PHE A 77 3.73 -6.85 2.33
N LEU A 78 2.59 -6.27 2.73
CA LEU A 78 1.83 -6.75 3.88
C LEU A 78 1.25 -8.14 3.61
N MET A 79 0.72 -8.40 2.41
CA MET A 79 0.24 -9.73 2.00
C MET A 79 1.36 -10.76 1.99
N ASP A 80 2.53 -10.41 1.43
CA ASP A 80 3.74 -11.27 1.46
C ASP A 80 4.14 -11.62 2.90
N SER A 81 4.14 -10.63 3.80
CA SER A 81 4.50 -10.86 5.20
C SER A 81 3.54 -11.81 5.93
N MET A 82 2.26 -11.82 5.55
CA MET A 82 1.25 -12.73 6.07
C MET A 82 1.29 -14.11 5.38
N GLY A 83 2.12 -14.31 4.36
CA GLY A 83 2.14 -15.51 3.54
C GLY A 83 0.86 -15.70 2.71
N LEU A 84 0.21 -14.60 2.35
CA LEU A 84 -1.04 -14.58 1.59
C LEU A 84 -0.79 -14.14 0.13
N PRO A 85 -1.61 -14.60 -0.84
CA PRO A 85 -1.50 -14.14 -2.22
C PRO A 85 -1.88 -12.65 -2.34
N PHE A 86 -1.31 -11.93 -3.30
CA PHE A 86 -1.70 -10.55 -3.59
C PHE A 86 -3.19 -10.43 -3.86
N LEU A 87 -3.78 -9.34 -3.39
CA LEU A 87 -5.22 -9.13 -3.51
C LEU A 87 -5.61 -8.81 -4.95
N ASN A 88 -6.61 -9.54 -5.42
CA ASN A 88 -7.29 -9.25 -6.68
C ASN A 88 -8.20 -8.02 -6.51
N PRO A 89 -8.25 -7.12 -7.49
CA PRO A 89 -9.17 -6.00 -7.48
C PRO A 89 -10.63 -6.48 -7.63
N TYR A 90 -11.54 -5.90 -6.87
CA TYR A 90 -12.97 -6.25 -6.86
C TYR A 90 -13.64 -6.08 -8.22
N LEU A 91 -13.21 -5.06 -8.97
CA LEU A 91 -13.80 -4.67 -10.24
C LEU A 91 -13.36 -5.55 -11.42
N ASP A 92 -12.32 -6.38 -11.25
CA ASP A 92 -11.88 -7.26 -12.32
C ASP A 92 -12.83 -8.45 -12.46
N SER A 93 -13.46 -8.52 -13.64
CA SER A 93 -14.59 -9.38 -13.93
C SER A 93 -14.22 -10.64 -14.71
N VAL A 94 -13.02 -10.71 -15.28
CA VAL A 94 -12.59 -11.79 -16.18
C VAL A 94 -11.21 -12.31 -15.78
N GLY A 95 -11.14 -13.58 -15.35
CA GLY A 95 -9.87 -14.24 -15.06
C GLY A 95 -10.00 -15.30 -13.96
N ALA A 96 -8.87 -15.67 -13.35
CA ALA A 96 -8.79 -16.54 -12.19
C ALA A 96 -8.62 -15.79 -10.84
N PRO A 97 -9.28 -14.66 -10.55
CA PRO A 97 -9.15 -14.08 -9.23
C PRO A 97 -9.90 -14.95 -8.23
N SER A 98 -9.13 -15.65 -7.40
CA SER A 98 -9.66 -16.23 -6.17
C SER A 98 -9.77 -15.12 -5.14
N PHE A 99 -10.99 -14.88 -4.65
CA PHE A 99 -11.23 -13.97 -3.53
C PHE A 99 -11.18 -14.69 -2.18
N GLN A 100 -10.78 -15.98 -2.17
CA GLN A 100 -10.77 -16.82 -0.96
C GLN A 100 -9.98 -16.18 0.17
N LYS A 101 -8.89 -15.48 -0.17
CA LYS A 101 -7.99 -14.82 0.78
C LYS A 101 -8.22 -13.32 0.94
N GLY A 102 -9.27 -12.79 0.32
CA GLY A 102 -9.53 -11.37 0.38
C GLY A 102 -9.89 -10.76 -0.96
N CYS A 103 -10.14 -9.46 -0.92
CA CYS A 103 -10.49 -8.65 -2.08
C CYS A 103 -10.04 -7.21 -1.86
N ASN A 104 -9.59 -6.54 -2.91
CA ASN A 104 -9.20 -5.14 -2.86
C ASN A 104 -10.23 -4.25 -3.56
N PHE A 105 -10.81 -3.30 -2.84
CA PHE A 105 -11.79 -2.33 -3.33
C PHE A 105 -11.16 -0.98 -3.66
N ALA A 106 -9.86 -0.80 -3.40
CA ALA A 106 -9.15 0.44 -3.70
C ALA A 106 -9.12 0.75 -5.20
N THR A 107 -9.18 2.04 -5.53
CA THR A 107 -9.04 2.54 -6.91
C THR A 107 -8.24 3.84 -6.92
N GLY A 108 -7.35 4.01 -7.88
CA GLY A 108 -6.59 5.24 -8.07
C GLY A 108 -7.48 6.48 -8.19
N GLY A 109 -7.04 7.60 -7.61
CA GLY A 109 -7.80 8.86 -7.61
C GLY A 109 -9.10 8.83 -6.79
N SER A 110 -9.31 7.83 -5.93
CA SER A 110 -10.44 7.79 -5.00
C SER A 110 -10.33 8.90 -3.94
N THR A 111 -11.47 9.46 -3.57
CA THR A 111 -11.60 10.48 -2.52
C THR A 111 -12.58 10.04 -1.44
N LEU A 112 -12.52 10.67 -0.26
CA LEU A 112 -13.53 10.45 0.78
C LEU A 112 -14.90 10.96 0.37
N LEU A 113 -14.93 12.12 -0.30
CA LEU A 113 -16.19 12.72 -0.75
C LEU A 113 -16.72 12.02 -2.00
N PRO A 114 -18.06 12.03 -2.21
CA PRO A 114 -18.66 11.51 -3.43
C PRO A 114 -18.05 12.13 -4.68
N ALA A 115 -17.83 11.30 -5.69
CA ALA A 115 -17.32 11.76 -6.97
C ALA A 115 -18.29 12.73 -7.66
N ASN A 116 -17.73 13.72 -8.34
CA ASN A 116 -18.46 14.62 -9.23
C ASN A 116 -17.87 14.55 -10.65
N ALA A 117 -18.39 15.36 -11.57
CA ALA A 117 -17.97 15.31 -12.98
C ALA A 117 -16.47 15.66 -13.20
N ALA A 118 -15.81 16.31 -12.25
CA ALA A 118 -14.38 16.61 -12.29
C ALA A 118 -13.51 15.55 -11.58
N SER A 119 -14.11 14.57 -10.91
CA SER A 119 -13.36 13.53 -10.20
C SER A 119 -12.68 12.58 -11.18
N MET A 120 -11.41 12.27 -10.91
CA MET A 120 -10.63 11.30 -11.69
C MET A 120 -11.19 9.87 -11.58
N SER A 121 -11.70 9.52 -10.39
CA SER A 121 -12.33 8.23 -10.13
C SER A 121 -13.79 8.39 -9.72
N PRO A 122 -14.71 7.57 -10.25
CA PRO A 122 -16.08 7.51 -9.76
C PRO A 122 -16.20 6.72 -8.44
N PHE A 123 -15.16 5.97 -8.05
CA PHE A 123 -15.21 5.02 -6.94
C PHE A 123 -14.70 5.67 -5.64
N SER A 124 -15.44 6.67 -5.15
CA SER A 124 -15.19 7.27 -3.83
C SER A 124 -15.20 6.21 -2.70
N PHE A 125 -14.61 6.55 -1.55
CA PHE A 125 -14.56 5.62 -0.41
C PHE A 125 -15.94 5.07 -0.02
N GLY A 126 -16.99 5.90 -0.05
CA GLY A 126 -18.36 5.46 0.21
C GLY A 126 -18.89 4.43 -0.81
N ILE A 127 -18.45 4.50 -2.06
CA ILE A 127 -18.75 3.50 -3.09
C ILE A 127 -18.00 2.20 -2.80
N GLN A 128 -16.72 2.25 -2.45
CA GLN A 128 -15.94 1.05 -2.10
C GLN A 128 -16.54 0.30 -0.90
N VAL A 129 -17.03 1.01 0.12
CA VAL A 129 -17.77 0.41 1.24
C VAL A 129 -19.07 -0.26 0.76
N SER A 130 -19.80 0.40 -0.14
CA SER A 130 -21.04 -0.16 -0.73
C SER A 130 -20.75 -1.42 -1.54
N GLU A 131 -19.65 -1.44 -2.29
CA GLU A 131 -19.17 -2.60 -3.03
C GLU A 131 -18.83 -3.77 -2.11
N PHE A 132 -18.13 -3.53 -1.00
CA PHE A 132 -17.86 -4.55 0.00
C PHE A 132 -19.13 -5.13 0.63
N ILE A 133 -20.09 -4.28 1.02
CA ILE A 133 -21.38 -4.74 1.58
C ILE A 133 -22.11 -5.63 0.58
N ARG A 134 -22.16 -5.22 -0.69
CA ARG A 134 -22.75 -6.01 -1.76
C ARG A 134 -21.99 -7.32 -1.99
N PHE A 135 -20.67 -7.27 -2.06
CA PHE A 135 -19.78 -8.42 -2.24
C PHE A 135 -20.02 -9.45 -1.15
N LYS A 136 -19.94 -9.05 0.13
CA LYS A 136 -20.21 -9.91 1.28
C LYS A 136 -21.58 -10.57 1.20
N THR A 137 -22.63 -9.77 0.96
CA THR A 137 -24.00 -10.28 0.82
C THR A 137 -24.10 -11.32 -0.30
N ARG A 138 -23.50 -11.02 -1.46
CA ARG A 138 -23.54 -11.90 -2.63
C ARG A 138 -22.77 -13.19 -2.41
N VAL A 139 -21.58 -13.13 -1.80
CA VAL A 139 -20.76 -14.29 -1.46
C VAL A 139 -21.53 -15.22 -0.53
N LEU A 140 -22.13 -14.71 0.54
CA LEU A 140 -22.88 -15.53 1.49
C LEU A 140 -24.09 -16.21 0.84
N GLN A 141 -24.81 -15.51 -0.04
CA GLN A 141 -25.90 -16.09 -0.83
C GLN A 141 -25.43 -17.22 -1.76
N LEU A 142 -24.28 -17.04 -2.41
CA LEU A 142 -23.69 -18.04 -3.30
C LEU A 142 -23.22 -19.27 -2.51
N LEU A 143 -22.57 -19.07 -1.37
CA LEU A 143 -22.11 -20.15 -0.48
C LEU A 143 -23.27 -20.95 0.12
N ALA A 144 -24.42 -20.31 0.38
CA ALA A 144 -25.63 -21.00 0.82
C ALA A 144 -26.18 -21.95 -0.26
N LYS A 145 -25.97 -21.64 -1.55
CA LYS A 145 -26.41 -22.46 -2.69
C LYS A 145 -25.39 -23.52 -3.07
N ASP A 146 -24.10 -23.21 -3.02
CA ASP A 146 -23.02 -24.12 -3.38
C ASP A 146 -21.83 -24.01 -2.44
N LYS A 147 -21.69 -24.98 -1.54
CA LYS A 147 -20.59 -25.05 -0.58
C LYS A 147 -19.21 -25.26 -1.25
N ARG A 148 -19.15 -25.70 -2.51
CA ARG A 148 -17.87 -25.88 -3.24
C ARG A 148 -17.18 -24.55 -3.51
N LEU A 149 -17.94 -23.45 -3.56
CA LEU A 149 -17.43 -22.10 -3.78
C LEU A 149 -16.55 -21.58 -2.62
N LYS A 150 -16.50 -22.27 -1.47
CA LYS A 150 -15.53 -21.99 -0.40
C LYS A 150 -14.05 -22.10 -0.84
N LYS A 151 -13.79 -22.75 -1.98
CA LYS A 151 -12.44 -22.82 -2.57
C LYS A 151 -11.98 -21.50 -3.20
N SER A 152 -12.91 -20.61 -3.53
CA SER A 152 -12.63 -19.36 -4.24
C SER A 152 -13.24 -18.13 -3.58
N LEU A 153 -14.11 -18.29 -2.58
CA LEU A 153 -14.80 -17.21 -1.89
C LEU A 153 -14.62 -17.32 -0.36
N PRO A 154 -14.57 -16.17 0.35
CA PRO A 154 -14.41 -16.13 1.80
C PRO A 154 -15.68 -16.60 2.53
N SER A 155 -15.51 -17.29 3.64
CA SER A 155 -16.60 -17.75 4.50
C SER A 155 -17.18 -16.62 5.38
N GLU A 156 -18.32 -16.87 6.04
CA GLU A 156 -18.87 -15.89 6.99
C GLU A 156 -17.90 -15.55 8.13
N SER A 157 -17.16 -16.56 8.61
CA SER A 157 -16.15 -16.38 9.65
C SER A 157 -15.00 -15.49 9.17
N ASP A 158 -14.60 -15.64 7.91
CA ASP A 158 -13.54 -14.83 7.31
C ASP A 158 -13.93 -13.35 7.27
N PHE A 159 -15.20 -13.02 6.97
CA PHE A 159 -15.68 -11.63 7.07
C PHE A 159 -15.72 -11.06 8.50
N ARG A 160 -15.69 -11.90 9.53
CA ARG A 160 -15.67 -11.46 10.94
C ARG A 160 -14.26 -11.33 11.49
N GLN A 161 -13.35 -12.20 11.06
CA GLN A 161 -11.97 -12.30 11.56
C GLN A 161 -10.94 -11.64 10.63
N GLY A 162 -11.35 -11.26 9.42
CA GLY A 162 -10.49 -10.66 8.42
C GLY A 162 -9.95 -9.30 8.84
N LEU A 163 -8.74 -8.99 8.37
CA LEU A 163 -8.18 -7.65 8.49
C LEU A 163 -8.86 -6.73 7.48
N HIS A 164 -9.28 -5.56 7.93
CA HIS A 164 -9.84 -4.51 7.08
C HIS A 164 -8.86 -3.33 7.08
N MET A 165 -8.32 -2.99 5.91
CA MET A 165 -7.30 -1.96 5.76
C MET A 165 -7.87 -0.78 4.98
N PHE A 166 -7.48 0.43 5.39
CA PHE A 166 -7.95 1.68 4.82
C PHE A 166 -6.73 2.57 4.56
N ASP A 167 -6.39 2.75 3.29
CA ASP A 167 -5.34 3.68 2.83
C ASP A 167 -5.98 4.75 1.95
N VAL A 168 -6.51 5.77 2.62
CA VAL A 168 -7.39 6.79 2.04
C VAL A 168 -6.85 8.19 2.35
N VAL A 169 -7.45 9.21 1.75
CA VAL A 169 -7.23 10.64 2.04
C VAL A 169 -5.97 11.24 1.41
N GLN A 170 -5.02 10.45 0.88
CA GLN A 170 -3.82 11.01 0.27
C GLN A 170 -4.17 11.84 -0.97
N ASN A 171 -5.09 11.36 -1.82
CA ASN A 171 -5.58 12.14 -2.97
C ASN A 171 -6.35 13.41 -2.56
N ASP A 172 -7.15 13.35 -1.49
CA ASP A 172 -7.87 14.51 -0.94
C ASP A 172 -6.87 15.58 -0.43
N LEU A 173 -5.79 15.14 0.21
CA LEU A 173 -4.72 15.98 0.74
C LEU A 173 -3.80 16.53 -0.36
N ASP A 174 -3.46 15.74 -1.39
CA ASP A 174 -2.67 16.21 -2.54
C ASP A 174 -3.36 17.38 -3.25
N GLY A 175 -4.67 17.29 -3.48
CA GLY A 175 -5.47 18.40 -4.00
C GLY A 175 -5.43 19.64 -3.11
N ALA A 176 -5.39 19.47 -1.79
CA ALA A 176 -5.39 20.55 -0.80
C ALA A 176 -3.98 21.13 -0.51
N PHE A 177 -2.91 20.33 -0.64
CA PHE A 177 -1.55 20.65 -0.23
C PHE A 177 -0.70 21.35 -1.29
N ASN A 178 -1.33 21.92 -2.32
CA ASN A 178 -0.69 22.88 -3.24
C ASN A 178 -0.23 24.20 -2.56
N SER A 179 0.12 24.20 -1.26
CA SER A 179 0.40 25.39 -0.44
C SER A 179 1.51 25.25 0.63
N ARG A 180 2.37 24.21 0.61
CA ARG A 180 3.54 24.10 1.53
C ARG A 180 4.88 24.35 0.84
N SER A 181 5.86 24.84 1.60
CA SER A 181 7.24 25.09 1.11
C SER A 181 8.11 23.83 1.18
N GLU A 182 8.92 23.63 0.14
CA GLU A 182 9.85 22.50 -0.08
C GLU A 182 10.77 22.18 1.13
N ASP A 183 11.35 23.21 1.77
CA ASP A 183 12.33 23.05 2.86
C ASP A 183 11.80 22.31 4.10
N GLN A 184 10.50 22.42 4.37
CA GLN A 184 9.87 21.77 5.53
C GLN A 184 9.63 20.27 5.30
N VAL A 185 9.53 19.85 4.04
CA VAL A 185 9.27 18.44 3.66
C VAL A 185 10.58 17.65 3.62
N VAL A 186 11.65 18.24 3.09
CA VAL A 186 12.97 17.57 2.95
C VAL A 186 13.57 17.16 4.29
N ALA A 187 13.39 17.95 5.35
CA ALA A 187 13.96 17.68 6.68
C ALA A 187 13.39 16.42 7.37
N LEU A 188 12.26 15.87 6.89
CA LEU A 188 11.55 14.75 7.51
C LEU A 188 11.87 13.38 6.90
N ILE A 189 12.66 13.31 5.82
CA ILE A 189 12.83 12.08 5.02
C ILE A 189 14.32 11.66 4.96
N PRO A 190 14.85 11.03 6.04
CA PRO A 190 16.23 10.58 6.06
C PRO A 190 16.43 9.32 5.18
N GLY A 191 17.61 9.19 4.57
CA GLY A 191 18.08 7.93 3.94
C GLY A 191 17.88 7.81 2.43
N PHE A 192 17.25 8.79 1.77
CA PHE A 192 17.11 8.83 0.30
C PHE A 192 17.94 9.96 -0.30
N LYS A 193 18.50 9.74 -1.49
CA LYS A 193 19.37 10.72 -2.16
C LYS A 193 18.59 11.87 -2.80
N GLN A 194 17.37 11.58 -3.28
CA GLN A 194 16.49 12.53 -3.96
C GLN A 194 15.07 12.40 -3.37
N PRO A 195 14.82 12.89 -2.12
CA PRO A 195 13.59 12.58 -1.39
C PRO A 195 12.34 13.25 -1.97
N ILE A 196 12.49 14.36 -2.69
CA ILE A 196 11.38 15.17 -3.22
C ILE A 196 11.27 15.14 -4.75
N ALA A 197 12.33 14.73 -5.45
CA ALA A 197 12.28 14.62 -6.90
C ALA A 197 11.45 13.38 -7.28
N ALA A 198 10.58 13.51 -8.28
CA ALA A 198 9.95 12.37 -8.91
C ALA A 198 11.01 11.59 -9.71
N CYS A 199 11.06 10.27 -9.52
CA CYS A 199 11.92 9.41 -10.33
C CYS A 199 11.48 9.40 -11.80
N CYS A 200 10.17 9.36 -12.06
CA CYS A 200 9.57 9.36 -13.38
C CYS A 200 8.85 10.67 -13.64
N GLY A 201 9.45 11.51 -14.49
CA GLY A 201 8.89 12.82 -14.75
C GLY A 201 9.71 13.63 -15.73
N TYR A 202 9.41 14.92 -15.79
CA TYR A 202 10.02 15.87 -16.71
C TYR A 202 10.21 17.22 -16.00
N GLY A 203 11.20 18.00 -16.44
CA GLY A 203 11.48 19.34 -15.90
C GLY A 203 12.79 19.43 -15.09
N GLY A 204 13.38 18.29 -14.73
CA GLY A 204 14.64 18.25 -13.98
C GLY A 204 14.50 18.66 -12.51
N LEU A 205 15.61 18.63 -11.79
CA LEU A 205 15.65 18.94 -10.35
C LEU A 205 15.23 20.39 -10.06
N PRO A 206 14.65 20.68 -8.87
CA PRO A 206 14.57 19.80 -7.68
C PRO A 206 13.41 18.81 -7.66
N LEU A 207 12.32 19.06 -8.42
CA LEU A 207 11.10 18.24 -8.35
C LEU A 207 11.02 17.17 -9.44
N ASN A 208 11.62 17.40 -10.62
CA ASN A 208 11.50 16.55 -11.81
C ASN A 208 10.05 16.16 -12.14
N PHE A 209 9.10 17.08 -11.95
CA PHE A 209 7.67 16.84 -12.09
C PHE A 209 6.99 17.95 -12.91
N ASP A 210 6.11 17.55 -13.83
CA ASP A 210 5.21 18.43 -14.59
C ASP A 210 3.84 17.77 -14.69
N ASN A 211 2.83 18.32 -14.01
CA ASN A 211 1.48 17.75 -13.94
C ASN A 211 0.77 17.65 -15.30
N ARG A 212 1.31 18.25 -16.36
CA ARG A 212 0.78 18.14 -17.71
C ARG A 212 1.25 16.86 -18.38
N ILE A 213 2.34 16.22 -17.94
CA ILE A 213 2.97 15.09 -18.60
C ILE A 213 3.08 13.93 -17.60
N ALA A 214 2.15 12.99 -17.66
CA ALA A 214 2.18 11.82 -16.79
C ALA A 214 3.42 10.95 -17.09
N CYS A 215 3.89 10.20 -16.09
CA CYS A 215 5.01 9.28 -16.24
C CYS A 215 4.81 8.33 -17.45
N GLY A 216 5.84 8.22 -18.31
CA GLY A 216 5.81 7.40 -19.52
C GLY A 216 5.14 8.05 -20.74
N GLU A 217 4.42 9.17 -20.55
CA GLU A 217 3.76 9.88 -21.65
C GLU A 217 4.72 10.81 -22.40
N THR A 218 4.40 11.00 -23.68
CA THR A 218 5.02 12.04 -24.51
C THR A 218 3.97 13.08 -24.90
N LYS A 219 4.22 14.35 -24.59
CA LYS A 219 3.35 15.46 -24.97
C LYS A 219 4.11 16.55 -25.70
N ILE A 220 3.41 17.22 -26.62
CA ILE A 220 3.91 18.41 -27.29
C ILE A 220 3.40 19.63 -26.51
N LEU A 221 4.28 20.35 -25.83
CA LEU A 221 3.95 21.66 -25.25
C LEU A 221 4.82 22.72 -25.92
N ASN A 222 4.19 23.83 -26.31
CA ASN A 222 4.84 24.94 -27.01
C ASN A 222 5.67 24.50 -28.24
N GLY A 223 5.16 23.53 -29.00
CA GLY A 223 5.83 22.98 -30.19
C GLY A 223 7.02 22.05 -29.91
N THR A 224 7.34 21.78 -28.64
CA THR A 224 8.43 20.88 -28.25
C THR A 224 7.87 19.56 -27.73
N SER A 225 8.35 18.44 -28.28
CA SER A 225 8.02 17.10 -27.78
C SER A 225 8.79 16.82 -26.50
N MET A 226 8.08 16.48 -25.43
CA MET A 226 8.63 16.23 -24.12
C MET A 226 8.11 14.89 -23.61
N THR A 227 8.99 14.08 -23.08
CA THR A 227 8.66 12.75 -22.55
C THR A 227 9.03 12.69 -21.08
N ALA A 228 8.08 12.29 -20.24
CA ALA A 228 8.37 12.01 -18.84
C ALA A 228 9.01 10.62 -18.74
N THR A 229 10.26 10.55 -18.30
CA THR A 229 11.05 9.32 -18.28
C THR A 229 11.41 8.92 -16.86
N ALA A 230 11.47 7.60 -16.62
CA ALA A 230 11.89 7.05 -15.35
C ALA A 230 13.40 7.19 -15.14
N CYS A 231 13.80 7.45 -13.91
CA CYS A 231 15.18 7.48 -13.47
C CYS A 231 15.85 6.09 -13.57
N ASN A 232 17.19 6.08 -13.61
CA ASN A 232 17.98 4.85 -13.77
C ASN A 232 17.92 3.94 -12.55
N ASN A 233 17.90 4.50 -11.33
CA ASN A 233 17.87 3.75 -10.08
C ASN A 233 16.71 4.21 -9.21
N THR A 234 15.60 3.46 -9.24
CA THR A 234 14.38 3.83 -8.51
C THR A 234 14.52 3.67 -7.00
N SER A 235 15.51 2.90 -6.53
CA SER A 235 15.78 2.71 -5.09
C SER A 235 16.39 3.94 -4.40
N GLU A 236 16.88 4.93 -5.16
CA GLU A 236 17.42 6.20 -4.61
C GLU A 236 16.33 7.25 -4.34
N TYR A 237 15.08 6.99 -4.75
CA TYR A 237 13.98 7.94 -4.79
C TYR A 237 12.81 7.48 -3.92
N VAL A 238 12.15 8.45 -3.27
CA VAL A 238 10.89 8.20 -2.54
C VAL A 238 9.71 8.33 -3.48
N ASN A 239 9.69 9.41 -4.26
CA ASN A 239 8.59 9.76 -5.13
C ASN A 239 8.79 9.12 -6.52
N TRP A 240 7.77 8.39 -6.97
CA TRP A 240 7.72 7.77 -8.28
C TRP A 240 7.39 8.78 -9.37
N ASP A 241 6.25 9.46 -9.35
CA ASP A 241 5.70 10.21 -10.48
C ASP A 241 5.20 11.62 -10.13
N GLY A 242 5.53 12.12 -8.95
CA GLY A 242 5.01 13.33 -8.34
C GLY A 242 4.00 13.06 -7.23
N ASN A 243 3.28 11.94 -7.31
CA ASN A 243 2.13 11.65 -6.46
C ASN A 243 2.29 10.36 -5.65
N HIS A 244 2.92 9.34 -6.24
CA HIS A 244 3.02 8.00 -5.67
C HIS A 244 4.43 7.67 -5.17
N TYR A 245 4.53 6.67 -4.29
CA TYR A 245 5.83 6.16 -3.84
C TYR A 245 6.44 5.14 -4.80
N THR A 246 7.78 5.07 -4.83
CA THR A 246 8.51 3.97 -5.49
C THR A 246 8.33 2.66 -4.72
N GLU A 247 8.61 1.50 -5.35
CA GLU A 247 8.59 0.20 -4.67
C GLU A 247 9.53 0.21 -3.45
N ALA A 248 10.70 0.84 -3.57
CA ALA A 248 11.67 0.92 -2.48
C ALA A 248 11.13 1.70 -1.27
N ALA A 249 10.45 2.83 -1.52
CA ALA A 249 9.79 3.58 -0.46
C ALA A 249 8.61 2.81 0.15
N ASN A 250 7.79 2.15 -0.67
CA ASN A 250 6.71 1.28 -0.19
C ASN A 250 7.26 0.17 0.71
N LYS A 251 8.35 -0.49 0.31
CA LYS A 251 9.04 -1.50 1.13
C LYS A 251 9.49 -0.93 2.46
N TYR A 252 10.09 0.26 2.45
CA TYR A 252 10.52 0.94 3.67
C TYR A 252 9.33 1.23 4.59
N VAL A 253 8.25 1.83 4.08
CA VAL A 253 7.04 2.11 4.86
C VAL A 253 6.43 0.83 5.42
N SER A 254 6.30 -0.23 4.61
CA SER A 254 5.82 -1.53 5.07
C SER A 254 6.68 -2.10 6.20
N SER A 255 8.01 -1.94 6.14
CA SER A 255 8.90 -2.36 7.24
C SER A 255 8.61 -1.59 8.54
N GLN A 256 8.29 -0.30 8.45
CA GLN A 256 7.96 0.53 9.61
C GLN A 256 6.59 0.15 10.19
N ILE A 257 5.58 -0.11 9.34
CA ILE A 257 4.27 -0.62 9.76
C ILE A 257 4.43 -1.95 10.49
N LEU A 258 5.13 -2.90 9.86
CA LEU A 258 5.35 -4.22 10.42
C LEU A 258 6.14 -4.15 11.72
N SER A 259 7.03 -3.16 11.88
CA SER A 259 7.77 -2.95 13.12
C SER A 259 6.92 -2.57 14.33
N GLY A 260 5.72 -2.03 14.12
CA GLY A 260 4.87 -1.50 15.19
C GLY A 260 5.36 -0.18 15.80
N ASN A 261 6.46 0.39 15.31
CA ASN A 261 7.03 1.63 15.85
C ASN A 261 6.13 2.86 15.65
N TYR A 262 5.19 2.82 14.69
CA TYR A 262 4.30 3.93 14.33
C TYR A 262 2.81 3.57 14.43
N THR A 263 2.48 2.56 15.22
CA THR A 263 1.10 2.10 15.40
C THR A 263 0.50 2.66 16.68
N ASP A 264 -0.81 2.93 16.67
CA ASP A 264 -1.57 3.31 17.85
C ASP A 264 -2.73 2.30 18.05
N PRO A 265 -2.79 1.56 19.18
CA PRO A 265 -1.81 1.56 20.28
C PRO A 265 -0.42 1.06 19.85
N PRO A 266 0.68 1.42 20.54
CA PRO A 266 2.02 0.92 20.24
C PRO A 266 2.06 -0.61 20.23
N LEU A 267 2.61 -1.17 19.15
CA LEU A 267 2.66 -2.62 18.93
C LEU A 267 4.12 -3.08 19.00
N SER A 268 4.39 -4.25 19.58
CA SER A 268 5.73 -4.88 19.50
C SER A 268 5.70 -6.13 18.64
N MET A 269 6.67 -6.28 17.76
CA MET A 269 6.80 -7.47 16.90
C MET A 269 7.18 -8.75 17.65
N ASN A 270 6.67 -9.86 17.13
CA ASN A 270 7.21 -11.19 17.37
C ASN A 270 8.46 -11.41 16.49
N LEU A 271 9.58 -11.86 17.09
CA LEU A 271 10.89 -11.98 16.46
C LEU A 271 10.91 -12.94 15.24
N GLN A 272 9.88 -13.76 15.08
CA GLN A 272 9.73 -14.75 14.01
C GLN A 272 9.47 -14.12 12.62
N PHE A 273 8.93 -12.90 12.55
CA PHE A 273 8.69 -12.17 11.28
C PHE A 273 9.98 -11.55 10.69
N LEU A 274 11.00 -11.30 11.53
CA LEU A 274 12.28 -10.70 11.12
C LEU A 274 13.18 -11.65 10.32
N LEU A 275 12.98 -12.96 10.43
CA LEU A 275 13.89 -13.97 9.89
C LEU A 275 13.45 -14.56 8.54
N GLY A 276 12.25 -14.22 8.04
CA GLY A 276 11.65 -14.88 6.88
C GLY A 276 11.20 -13.97 5.73
N SER A 277 11.42 -12.66 5.82
CA SER A 277 10.93 -11.70 4.83
C SER A 277 12.08 -10.93 4.18
N ASP A 278 12.06 -10.78 2.85
CA ASP A 278 13.00 -9.96 2.06
C ASP A 278 12.99 -8.45 2.44
N LEU A 279 12.23 -8.08 3.48
CA LEU A 279 12.02 -6.71 3.96
C LEU A 279 13.29 -6.05 4.51
N PHE A 280 14.33 -6.82 4.87
CA PHE A 280 15.60 -6.33 5.39
C PHE A 280 16.80 -6.57 4.46
N TYR A 281 16.59 -6.65 3.13
CA TYR A 281 17.71 -6.58 2.19
C TYR A 281 18.44 -5.23 2.34
N ASN A 282 19.66 -5.27 2.87
CA ASN A 282 20.55 -4.13 2.99
C ASN A 282 21.28 -3.91 1.66
N PRO A 283 21.05 -2.80 0.93
CA PRO A 283 21.75 -2.53 -0.32
C PRO A 283 23.24 -2.19 -0.14
N ASN A 284 23.75 -2.05 1.10
CA ASN A 284 25.15 -1.72 1.39
C ASN A 284 26.07 -2.95 1.60
N THR A 285 25.64 -4.15 1.22
CA THR A 285 26.52 -5.33 1.12
C THR A 285 26.84 -5.66 -0.33
N MET A 286 27.58 -4.76 -0.99
CA MET A 286 28.64 -5.04 -1.98
C MET A 286 29.69 -3.94 -1.90
#